data_AF-A0A363TRF5-F1
#
_entry.id   AF-A0A363TRF5-F1
#
_cell.length_a   1.000
_cell.length_b   1.000
_cell.length_c   1.000
_cell.angle_alpha   90.00
_cell.angle_beta   90.00
_cell.angle_gamma   90.00
#
_symmetry.space_group_name_H-M   'P 1'
#
loop_
_entity.id
_entity.type
_entity.pdbx_description
1 polymer ?
#
loop_
_entity_poly.entity_id
_entity_poly.type
_entity_poly.pdbx_seq_one_letter_code
_entity_poly.pdbx_strand_id
1 'polypeptide(L)'
;MAAAQKPVTVDIGVVVASNRGASVDPALSSLRAKLQAMFNYSSYKMVERKSRAIAVGETGDFDLPGGRSMRVTPVAAPENKARLAIQIMEGGKNLLTTTLGMSRGGMVLVGGPPYQSGVMILIISAE
;
A
#
# COMPACT_ATOMS: atom_id res chain seq x y z
N MET A 1 -0.81 8.03 32.06
CA MET A 1 -1.12 8.78 30.81
C MET A 1 -0.57 7.95 29.66
N ALA A 2 -1.42 7.39 28.80
CA ALA A 2 -0.94 6.67 27.62
C ALA A 2 -0.28 7.70 26.69
N ALA A 3 1.00 7.51 26.37
CA ALA A 3 1.69 8.38 25.43
C ALA A 3 0.91 8.34 24.11
N ALA A 4 0.34 9.47 23.72
CA ALA A 4 -0.28 9.63 22.41
C ALA A 4 0.86 9.51 21.38
N GLN A 5 0.97 8.33 20.78
CA GLN A 5 1.93 8.12 19.71
C GLN A 5 1.55 9.05 18.55
N LYS A 6 2.56 9.69 17.96
CA LYS A 6 2.37 10.62 16.85
C LYS A 6 1.56 9.92 15.75
N PRO A 7 0.57 10.60 15.16
CA PRO A 7 -0.18 10.04 14.05
C PRO A 7 0.79 9.59 12.96
N VAL A 8 0.46 8.46 12.35
CA VAL A 8 1.26 7.88 11.28
C VAL A 8 0.62 8.31 9.98
N THR A 9 1.38 9.00 9.13
CA THR A 9 0.89 9.35 7.80
C THR A 9 1.08 8.12 6.92
N VAL A 10 -0.03 7.55 6.50
CA VAL A 10 -0.05 6.37 5.64
C VAL A 10 -0.33 6.82 4.21
N ASP A 11 0.62 6.51 3.33
CA ASP A 11 0.57 6.76 1.90
C ASP A 11 0.33 5.43 1.17
N ILE A 12 -0.72 5.39 0.35
CA ILE A 12 -1.12 4.22 -0.42
C ILE A 12 -1.14 4.61 -1.89
N GLY A 13 -0.20 4.07 -2.65
CA GLY A 13 -0.16 4.13 -4.10
C GLY A 13 -0.73 2.85 -4.70
N VAL A 14 -1.74 2.97 -5.55
CA VAL A 14 -2.29 1.87 -6.33
C VAL A 14 -1.66 1.89 -7.72
N VAL A 15 -0.93 0.83 -8.03
CA VAL A 15 -0.24 0.65 -9.30
C VAL A 15 -0.81 -0.56 -10.02
N VAL A 16 -1.12 -0.42 -11.30
CA VAL A 16 -1.46 -1.54 -12.15
C VAL A 16 -0.27 -1.87 -13.01
N ALA A 17 0.24 -3.10 -12.87
CA ALA A 17 1.30 -3.64 -13.70
C ALA A 17 0.69 -4.58 -14.73
N SER A 18 1.10 -4.48 -16.00
CA SER A 18 0.62 -5.35 -17.07
C SER A 18 1.67 -5.51 -18.16
N ASN A 19 1.51 -6.54 -19.00
CA ASN A 19 2.33 -6.74 -20.20
C ASN A 19 1.72 -6.10 -21.45
N ARG A 20 0.63 -5.35 -21.31
CA ARG A 20 0.03 -4.59 -22.42
C ARG A 20 0.67 -3.20 -22.49
N GLY A 21 1.76 -3.11 -23.25
CA GLY A 21 2.55 -1.89 -23.45
C GLY A 21 3.87 -1.93 -22.69
N ALA A 22 4.69 -0.87 -22.86
CA ALA A 22 6.05 -0.80 -22.31
C ALA A 22 6.31 0.48 -21.49
N SER A 23 5.25 1.16 -21.04
CA SER A 23 5.36 2.47 -20.38
C SER A 23 5.26 2.34 -18.86
N VAL A 24 6.20 2.98 -18.18
CA VAL A 24 6.23 3.12 -16.72
C VAL A 24 5.86 4.57 -16.38
N ASP A 25 4.92 4.74 -15.46
CA ASP A 25 4.51 6.06 -15.00
C ASP A 25 5.69 6.82 -14.38
N PRO A 26 5.93 8.10 -14.73
CA PRO A 26 7.04 8.86 -14.19
C PRO A 26 7.01 8.98 -12.66
N ALA A 27 5.82 8.95 -12.05
CA ALA A 27 5.66 8.94 -10.59
C ALA A 27 6.24 7.69 -9.92
N LEU A 28 6.45 6.61 -10.68
CA LEU A 28 7.02 5.35 -10.24
C LEU A 28 8.50 5.21 -10.60
N SER A 29 9.14 6.23 -11.19
CA SER A 29 10.52 6.13 -11.67
C SER A 29 11.51 5.69 -10.59
N SER A 30 11.38 6.22 -9.38
CA SER A 30 12.22 5.85 -8.22
C SER A 30 12.00 4.40 -7.76
N LEU A 31 10.85 3.82 -8.09
CA LEU A 31 10.47 2.46 -7.74
C LEU A 31 10.56 1.49 -8.91
N ARG A 32 10.80 1.99 -10.12
CA ARG A 32 10.84 1.20 -11.35
C ARG A 32 11.76 -0.01 -11.22
N ALA A 33 12.99 0.18 -10.73
CA ALA A 33 13.95 -0.91 -10.58
C ALA A 33 13.44 -2.00 -9.61
N LYS A 34 12.85 -1.59 -8.48
CA LYS A 34 12.26 -2.52 -7.49
C LYS A 34 11.03 -3.23 -8.05
N LEU A 35 10.15 -2.49 -8.73
CA LEU A 35 8.95 -3.02 -9.36
C LEU A 35 9.30 -4.03 -10.45
N GLN A 36 10.26 -3.74 -11.32
CA GLN A 36 10.74 -4.66 -12.36
C GLN A 36 11.45 -5.89 -11.79
N ALA A 37 12.21 -5.73 -10.70
CA ALA A 37 12.88 -6.85 -10.04
C ALA A 37 11.90 -7.80 -9.34
N MET A 38 10.84 -7.28 -8.71
CA MET A 38 9.86 -8.10 -7.99
C MET A 38 8.73 -8.62 -8.89
N PHE A 39 8.30 -7.82 -9.86
CA PHE A 39 7.18 -8.12 -10.73
C PHE A 39 7.68 -7.97 -12.18
N ASN A 40 7.80 -9.05 -12.94
CA ASN A 40 8.40 -8.99 -14.27
C ASN A 40 7.38 -8.50 -15.34
N TYR A 41 6.94 -7.23 -15.26
CA TYR A 41 5.97 -6.62 -16.19
C TYR A 41 6.60 -5.52 -17.05
N SER A 42 6.06 -5.37 -18.27
CA SER A 42 6.53 -4.35 -19.21
C SER A 42 5.93 -2.95 -18.97
N SER A 43 4.76 -2.84 -18.35
CA SER A 43 4.10 -1.55 -18.07
C SER A 43 3.65 -1.45 -16.61
N TYR A 44 3.81 -0.26 -16.02
CA TYR A 44 3.30 0.10 -14.69
C TYR A 44 2.64 1.46 -14.75
N LYS A 45 1.42 1.56 -14.27
CA LYS A 45 0.67 2.82 -14.21
C LYS A 45 0.16 3.07 -12.81
N MET A 46 0.42 4.25 -12.27
CA MET A 46 -0.21 4.68 -11.03
C MET A 46 -1.66 5.04 -11.35
N VAL A 47 -2.59 4.27 -10.79
CA VAL A 47 -4.03 4.48 -11.00
C VAL A 47 -4.59 5.40 -9.94
N GLU A 48 -4.10 5.28 -8.72
CA GLU A 48 -4.59 6.05 -7.59
C GLU A 48 -3.47 6.27 -6.57
N ARG A 49 -3.51 7.39 -5.85
CA ARG A 49 -2.66 7.63 -4.70
C ARG A 49 -3.49 8.33 -3.62
N LYS A 50 -3.48 7.79 -2.41
CA LYS A 50 -4.19 8.32 -1.25
C LYS A 50 -3.22 8.43 -0.09
N SER A 51 -3.24 9.55 0.60
CA SER A 51 -2.48 9.76 1.83
C SER A 51 -3.42 10.17 2.95
N ARG A 52 -3.24 9.59 4.13
CA ARG A 52 -4.06 9.88 5.30
C ARG A 52 -3.23 9.78 6.57
N ALA A 53 -3.32 10.80 7.42
CA ALA A 53 -2.81 10.71 8.78
C ALA A 53 -3.81 9.93 9.64
N ILE A 54 -3.35 8.81 10.21
CA ILE A 54 -4.17 7.95 11.06
C ILE A 54 -3.52 7.91 12.45
N ALA A 55 -4.28 8.17 13.50
CA ALA A 55 -3.76 8.05 14.86
C ALA A 55 -3.47 6.59 15.19
N VAL A 56 -2.50 6.34 16.06
CA VAL A 56 -2.20 4.97 16.48
C VAL A 56 -3.38 4.39 17.26
N GLY A 57 -3.88 3.23 16.83
CA GLY A 57 -5.09 2.59 17.33
C GLY A 57 -6.35 2.94 16.53
N GLU A 58 -6.32 3.95 15.67
CA GLU A 58 -7.41 4.25 14.75
C GLU A 58 -7.27 3.49 13.43
N THR A 59 -8.40 3.26 12.76
CA THR A 59 -8.43 2.55 11.48
C THR A 59 -8.81 3.52 10.37
N GLY A 60 -7.91 3.69 9.40
CA GLY A 60 -8.20 4.40 8.16
C GLY A 60 -8.70 3.44 7.09
N ASP A 61 -9.83 3.78 6.49
CA ASP A 61 -10.38 3.13 5.31
C ASP A 61 -9.87 3.78 4.02
N PHE A 62 -9.63 2.96 3.01
CA PHE A 62 -9.21 3.34 1.67
C PHE A 62 -9.95 2.49 0.65
N ASP A 63 -10.73 3.12 -0.20
CA ASP A 63 -11.32 2.45 -1.36
C ASP A 63 -10.24 2.13 -2.38
N LEU A 64 -10.24 0.90 -2.88
CA LEU A 64 -9.35 0.41 -3.92
C LEU A 64 -10.16 0.08 -5.19
N PRO A 65 -9.56 0.25 -6.37
CA PRO A 65 -10.21 -0.11 -7.62
C PRO A 65 -10.57 -1.60 -7.67
N GLY A 66 -11.70 -1.92 -8.32
CA GLY A 66 -12.23 -3.28 -8.38
C GLY A 66 -13.21 -3.65 -7.26
N GLY A 67 -13.80 -2.68 -6.57
CA GLY A 67 -14.74 -2.95 -5.47
C GLY A 67 -14.06 -3.50 -4.22
N ARG A 68 -12.80 -3.12 -4.04
CA ARG A 68 -11.96 -3.54 -2.92
C ARG A 68 -11.89 -2.41 -1.91
N SER A 69 -11.76 -2.75 -0.64
CA SER A 69 -11.58 -1.78 0.44
C SER A 69 -10.42 -2.23 1.30
N MET A 70 -9.49 -1.33 1.55
CA MET A 70 -8.35 -1.55 2.44
C MET A 70 -8.55 -0.78 3.73
N ARG A 71 -8.47 -1.48 4.86
CA ARG A 71 -8.36 -0.88 6.18
C ARG A 71 -6.92 -0.94 6.62
N VAL A 72 -6.42 0.17 7.13
CA VAL A 72 -5.09 0.28 7.71
C VAL A 72 -5.23 0.80 9.13
N THR A 73 -4.68 0.06 10.07
CA THR A 73 -4.69 0.39 11.50
C THR A 73 -3.23 0.49 11.96
N PRO A 74 -2.70 1.70 12.22
CA PRO A 74 -1.40 1.83 12.83
C PRO A 74 -1.46 1.28 14.26
N VAL A 75 -0.56 0.37 14.59
CA VAL A 75 -0.45 -0.21 15.93
C VAL A 75 0.79 0.32 16.63
N ALA A 76 0.77 0.26 17.97
CA ALA A 76 1.86 0.77 18.78
C ALA A 76 3.21 0.14 18.39
N ALA A 77 4.20 0.99 18.13
CA ALA A 77 5.52 0.61 17.69
C ALA A 77 6.58 1.57 18.24
N PRO A 78 7.85 1.13 18.37
CA PRO A 78 8.95 2.01 18.77
C PRO A 78 9.06 3.23 17.86
N GLU A 79 9.56 4.37 18.34
CA GLU A 79 9.60 5.63 17.56
C GLU A 79 10.23 5.51 16.17
N ASN A 80 11.23 4.64 16.00
CA ASN A 80 11.90 4.41 14.71
C ASN A 80 11.20 3.40 13.79
N LYS A 81 10.09 2.79 14.22
CA LYS A 81 9.35 1.77 13.49
C LYS A 81 7.87 2.15 13.39
N ALA A 82 7.28 1.82 12.26
CA ALA A 82 5.85 1.82 12.05
C ALA A 82 5.37 0.38 11.95
N ARG A 83 4.29 0.05 12.65
CA ARG A 83 3.56 -1.20 12.43
C ARG A 83 2.16 -0.85 11.94
N LEU A 84 1.80 -1.40 10.80
CA LEU A 84 0.50 -1.20 10.17
C LEU A 84 -0.19 -2.55 10.04
N ALA A 85 -1.32 -2.73 10.72
CA ALA A 85 -2.21 -3.83 10.46
C ALA A 85 -3.07 -3.47 9.24
N ILE A 86 -3.04 -4.31 8.21
CA ILE A 86 -3.68 -4.07 6.93
C ILE A 86 -4.66 -5.20 6.66
N GLN A 87 -5.87 -4.80 6.29
CA GLN A 87 -6.94 -5.72 5.93
C GLN A 87 -7.53 -5.29 4.59
N ILE A 88 -7.50 -6.17 3.59
CA ILE A 88 -8.11 -5.92 2.28
C ILE A 88 -9.34 -6.80 2.17
N MET A 89 -10.46 -6.19 1.83
CA MET A 89 -11.72 -6.87 1.57
C MET A 89 -12.20 -6.61 0.15
N GLU A 90 -12.94 -7.55 -0.43
CA GLU A 90 -13.60 -7.42 -1.73
C GLU A 90 -15.01 -7.97 -1.62
N GLY A 91 -16.03 -7.14 -1.89
CA GLY A 91 -17.43 -7.55 -1.82
C GLY A 91 -17.84 -8.20 -0.48
N GLY A 92 -17.24 -7.76 0.63
CA GLY A 92 -17.49 -8.31 1.97
C GLY A 92 -16.68 -9.56 2.35
N LYS A 93 -15.85 -10.11 1.45
CA LYS A 93 -14.89 -11.18 1.76
C LYS A 93 -13.53 -10.60 2.13
N ASN A 94 -12.93 -11.11 3.18
CA ASN A 94 -11.56 -10.77 3.56
C ASN A 94 -10.57 -11.46 2.61
N LEU A 95 -9.90 -10.69 1.76
CA LEU A 95 -8.92 -11.21 0.79
C LEU A 95 -7.55 -11.38 1.42
N LEU A 96 -7.14 -10.41 2.25
CA LEU A 96 -5.81 -10.38 2.83
C LEU A 96 -5.88 -9.72 4.20
N THR A 97 -5.23 -10.33 5.19
CA THR A 97 -4.95 -9.68 6.47
C THR A 97 -3.50 -9.90 6.78
N THR A 98 -2.75 -8.81 6.87
CA THR A 98 -1.32 -8.85 7.15
C THR A 98 -0.92 -7.70 8.07
N THR A 99 0.14 -7.88 8.84
CA THR A 99 0.71 -6.81 9.65
C THR A 99 2.09 -6.49 9.11
N LEU A 100 2.26 -5.28 8.60
CA LEU A 100 3.52 -4.81 8.06
C LEU A 100 4.30 -4.08 9.15
N GLY A 101 5.50 -4.56 9.44
CA GLY A 101 6.49 -3.83 10.22
C GLY A 101 7.49 -3.17 9.29
N MET A 102 7.65 -1.85 9.38
CA MET A 102 8.63 -1.10 8.61
C MET A 102 9.31 -0.04 9.49
N SER A 103 10.44 0.49 9.05
CA SER A 103 11.00 1.71 9.66
C SER A 103 10.12 2.90 9.31
N ARG A 104 10.06 3.93 10.16
CA ARG A 104 9.40 5.20 9.76
C ARG A 104 10.10 5.79 8.53
N GLY A 105 9.31 6.27 7.57
CA GLY A 105 9.77 6.65 6.22
C GLY A 105 10.01 5.46 5.28
N GLY A 106 9.75 4.24 5.75
CA GLY A 106 9.85 3.03 4.94
C GLY A 106 8.66 2.88 3.99
N MET A 107 8.88 2.09 2.94
CA MET A 107 7.83 1.69 2.01
C MET A 107 7.84 0.18 1.84
N VAL A 108 6.66 -0.40 1.72
CA VAL A 108 6.44 -1.80 1.42
C VAL A 108 5.60 -1.90 0.16
N LEU A 109 6.00 -2.79 -0.74
CA LEU A 109 5.24 -3.12 -1.93
C LEU A 109 4.50 -4.43 -1.68
N VAL A 110 3.17 -4.36 -1.75
CA VAL A 110 2.29 -5.52 -1.61
C VAL A 110 1.75 -5.85 -2.99
N GLY A 111 2.19 -6.98 -3.54
CA GLY A 111 1.62 -7.55 -4.75
C GLY A 111 0.28 -8.20 -4.45
N GLY A 112 -0.77 -7.80 -5.15
CA GLY A 112 -2.12 -8.34 -4.99
C GLY A 112 -2.46 -9.44 -6.00
N PRO A 113 -3.64 -10.07 -5.85
CA PRO A 113 -4.20 -10.97 -6.85
C PRO A 113 -4.37 -10.26 -8.20
N PRO A 114 -4.46 -11.02 -9.31
CA PRO A 114 -4.59 -10.46 -10.65
C PRO A 114 -5.71 -9.44 -10.73
N TYR A 115 -5.43 -8.33 -11.40
CA TYR A 115 -6.38 -7.24 -11.63
C TYR A 115 -6.39 -6.91 -13.12
N GLN A 116 -7.57 -7.04 -13.72
CA GLN A 116 -7.77 -6.91 -15.16
C GLN A 116 -6.81 -7.80 -15.97
N SER A 117 -5.96 -7.23 -16.83
CA SER A 117 -4.98 -7.95 -17.66
C SER A 117 -3.57 -7.98 -17.08
N GLY A 118 -3.46 -7.82 -15.77
CA GLY A 118 -2.18 -7.75 -15.07
C GLY A 118 -2.35 -7.97 -13.57
N VAL A 119 -1.59 -7.25 -12.76
CA VAL A 119 -1.67 -7.31 -11.29
C VAL A 119 -1.80 -5.91 -10.71
N MET A 120 -2.48 -5.84 -9.57
CA MET A 120 -2.51 -4.64 -8.76
C MET A 120 -1.39 -4.73 -7.72
N ILE A 121 -0.55 -3.71 -7.70
CA ILE A 121 0.53 -3.53 -6.73
C ILE A 121 0.14 -2.35 -5.85
N LEU A 122 0.15 -2.57 -4.54
CA LEU A 122 -0.09 -1.54 -3.55
C LEU A 122 1.26 -1.12 -2.98
N ILE A 123 1.59 0.16 -3.08
CA ILE A 123 2.75 0.76 -2.45
C ILE A 123 2.26 1.41 -1.18
N ILE A 124 2.76 0.94 -0.04
CA ILE A 124 2.32 1.40 1.27
C ILE A 124 3.52 1.97 1.99
N SER A 125 3.47 3.24 2.33
CA SER A 125 4.52 3.92 3.10
C SER A 125 3.95 4.56 4.36
N ALA A 126 4.78 4.67 5.38
CA ALA A 126 4.39 5.17 6.68
C ALA A 126 5.46 6.13 7.23
N GLU A 127 5.09 7.38 7.51
CA GLU A 127 5.98 8.38 8.13
C GLU A 127 5.51 8.87 9.51
#